data_AF-A0A6G1X2A5-F1
#
_entry.id   AF-A0A6G1X2A5-F1
#
_cell.length_a   1.000
_cell.length_b   1.000
_cell.length_c   1.000
_cell.angle_alpha   90.00
_cell.angle_beta   90.00
_cell.angle_gamma   90.00
#
_symmetry.space_group_name_H-M   'P 1'
#
loop_
_entity.id
_entity.type
_entity.pdbx_description
1 polymer ?
#
loop_
_entity_poly.entity_id
_entity_poly.type
_entity_poly.pdbx_seq_one_letter_code
_entity_poly.pdbx_strand_id
1 'polypeptide(L)'
;MIGERIKRLRESKGYSITELAKRSGVSKSYISNIERDLQQNPSLQFLAKIADPLDSTVEYILGMETEQVQLDDEWIELLKKAIDSGVTKKDFKEFQMFMKYMKWVEQQEQ
;
A
#
# COMPACT_ATOMS: atom_id res chain seq x y z
N MET A 1 10.29 -6.70 -5.99
CA MET A 1 9.05 -7.34 -6.51
C MET A 1 8.25 -7.96 -5.35
N ILE A 2 7.06 -8.55 -5.58
CA ILE A 2 6.23 -9.15 -4.51
C ILE A 2 6.99 -10.25 -3.76
N GLY A 3 7.69 -11.13 -4.48
CA GLY A 3 8.48 -12.22 -3.88
C GLY A 3 9.54 -11.73 -2.90
N GLU A 4 10.30 -10.72 -3.30
CA GLU A 4 11.30 -10.07 -2.47
C GLU A 4 10.69 -9.41 -1.21
N ARG A 5 9.51 -8.79 -1.33
CA ARG A 5 8.82 -8.19 -0.19
C ARG A 5 8.35 -9.25 0.81
N ILE A 6 7.80 -10.36 0.32
CA ILE A 6 7.43 -11.51 1.15
C ILE A 6 8.67 -12.05 1.88
N LYS A 7 9.79 -12.20 1.17
CA LYS A 7 11.07 -12.64 1.75
C LYS A 7 11.53 -11.72 2.88
N ARG A 8 11.52 -10.40 2.67
CA ARG A 8 11.91 -9.42 3.71
C ARG A 8 11.02 -9.49 4.94
N LEU A 9 9.70 -9.56 4.77
CA LEU A 9 8.74 -9.72 5.88
C LEU A 9 8.96 -11.04 6.63
N ARG A 10 9.20 -12.13 5.91
CA ARG A 10 9.47 -13.44 6.52
C ARG A 10 10.74 -13.39 7.38
N GLU A 11 11.80 -12.77 6.86
CA GLU A 11 13.08 -12.65 7.53
C GLU A 11 13.02 -11.69 8.73
N SER A 12 12.25 -10.60 8.66
CA SER A 12 12.05 -9.71 9.80
C SER A 12 11.30 -10.37 10.96
N LYS A 13 10.44 -11.35 10.68
CA LYS A 13 9.81 -12.21 11.69
C LYS A 13 10.71 -13.36 12.17
N GLY A 14 11.92 -13.50 11.61
CA GLY A 14 12.84 -14.60 11.95
C GLY A 14 12.36 -15.98 11.46
N TYR A 15 11.43 -16.02 10.51
CA TYR A 15 10.87 -17.29 10.03
C TYR A 15 11.72 -17.91 8.94
N SER A 16 11.90 -19.23 8.99
CA SER A 16 12.30 -19.99 7.79
C SER A 16 11.12 -20.12 6.82
N ILE A 17 11.38 -20.48 5.56
CA ILE A 17 10.31 -20.79 4.58
C ILE A 17 9.41 -21.92 5.12
N THR A 18 9.99 -22.92 5.79
CA THR A 18 9.24 -24.02 6.42
C THR A 18 8.31 -23.51 7.53
N GLU A 19 8.77 -22.53 8.31
CA GLU A 19 7.99 -21.95 9.41
C GLU A 19 6.82 -21.11 8.87
N LEU A 20 7.06 -20.28 7.86
CA LEU A 20 5.99 -19.52 7.21
C LEU A 20 4.96 -20.46 6.56
N ALA A 21 5.41 -21.54 5.90
CA ALA A 21 4.53 -22.57 5.33
C ALA A 21 3.60 -23.17 6.39
N LYS A 22 4.16 -23.54 7.55
CA LYS A 22 3.41 -24.10 8.68
C LYS A 22 2.37 -23.11 9.22
N ARG A 23 2.75 -21.84 9.41
CA ARG A 23 1.86 -20.80 9.96
C ARG A 23 0.73 -20.40 9.00
N SER A 24 1.03 -20.35 7.70
CA SER A 24 0.07 -19.92 6.67
C SER A 24 -0.79 -21.06 6.10
N GLY A 25 -0.44 -22.32 6.36
CA GLY A 25 -1.11 -23.47 5.73
C GLY A 25 -0.91 -23.50 4.21
N VAL A 26 0.25 -23.02 3.74
CA VAL A 26 0.66 -23.01 2.34
C VAL A 26 1.85 -23.95 2.14
N SER A 27 2.00 -24.52 0.95
CA SER A 27 3.15 -25.37 0.67
C SER A 27 4.48 -24.59 0.66
N LYS A 28 5.51 -25.19 1.28
CA LYS A 28 6.88 -24.68 1.31
C LYS A 28 7.43 -24.38 -0.10
N SER A 29 7.13 -25.27 -1.07
CA SER A 29 7.57 -25.12 -2.45
C SER A 29 6.97 -23.89 -3.11
N TYR A 30 5.70 -23.59 -2.83
CA TYR A 30 5.02 -22.42 -3.40
C TYR A 30 5.63 -21.13 -2.86
N ILE A 31 5.82 -21.01 -1.55
CA ILE A 31 6.50 -19.84 -0.94
C ILE A 31 7.90 -19.67 -1.55
N SER A 32 8.67 -20.75 -1.67
CA SER A 32 10.01 -20.71 -2.28
C SER A 32 10.00 -20.29 -3.75
N ASN A 33 8.99 -20.67 -4.52
CA ASN A 33 8.85 -20.26 -5.92
C ASN A 33 8.50 -18.77 -6.03
N ILE A 34 7.61 -18.27 -5.15
CA ILE A 34 7.26 -16.85 -5.07
C ILE A 34 8.50 -16.02 -4.69
N GLU A 35 9.22 -16.38 -3.62
CA GLU A 35 10.40 -15.62 -3.15
C GLU A 35 11.58 -15.59 -4.13
N ARG A 36 11.61 -16.50 -5.11
CA ARG A 36 12.62 -16.56 -6.19
C ARG A 36 12.11 -16.01 -7.52
N ASP A 37 10.92 -15.39 -7.52
CA ASP A 37 10.27 -14.83 -8.71
C ASP A 37 10.02 -15.85 -9.85
N LEU A 38 10.01 -17.16 -9.53
CA LEU A 38 9.62 -18.22 -10.47
C LEU A 38 8.12 -18.24 -10.73
N GLN A 39 7.34 -17.71 -9.79
CA GLN A 39 5.92 -17.46 -9.95
C GLN A 39 5.63 -16.03 -9.50
N GLN A 40 5.26 -15.18 -10.45
CA GLN A 40 5.12 -13.73 -10.22
C GLN A 40 3.68 -13.28 -9.98
N ASN A 41 2.71 -14.16 -10.21
CA ASN A 41 1.28 -13.88 -10.03
C ASN A 41 0.68 -14.79 -8.95
N PRO A 42 0.95 -14.52 -7.65
CA PRO A 42 0.32 -15.24 -6.56
C PRO A 42 -1.19 -14.98 -6.52
N SER A 43 -1.98 -15.98 -6.10
CA SER A 43 -3.42 -15.77 -5.90
C SER A 43 -3.69 -14.91 -4.67
N LEU A 44 -4.82 -14.18 -4.67
CA LEU A 44 -5.28 -13.43 -3.50
C LEU A 44 -5.42 -14.32 -2.25
N GLN A 45 -5.89 -15.56 -2.44
CA GLN A 45 -6.04 -16.53 -1.36
C GLN A 45 -4.69 -16.88 -0.72
N PHE A 46 -3.63 -17.01 -1.51
CA PHE A 46 -2.28 -17.20 -0.97
C PHE A 46 -1.84 -15.97 -0.18
N LEU A 47 -2.00 -14.77 -0.74
CA LEU A 47 -1.59 -13.53 -0.10
C LEU A 47 -2.29 -13.34 1.25
N ALA A 48 -3.61 -13.59 1.31
CA ALA A 48 -4.39 -13.53 2.54
C ALA A 48 -3.87 -14.51 3.60
N LYS A 49 -3.51 -15.74 3.20
CA LYS A 49 -2.99 -16.77 4.12
C LYS A 49 -1.62 -16.43 4.72
N ILE A 50 -0.78 -15.69 3.98
CA ILE A 50 0.56 -15.31 4.47
C ILE A 50 0.57 -13.96 5.18
N ALA A 51 -0.43 -13.10 4.94
CA ALA A 51 -0.52 -11.76 5.51
C ALA A 51 -0.53 -11.79 7.05
N ASP A 52 -1.44 -12.57 7.65
CA ASP A 52 -1.56 -12.69 9.11
C ASP A 52 -0.28 -13.21 9.79
N PRO A 53 0.33 -14.34 9.37
CA PRO A 53 1.61 -14.77 9.92
C PRO A 53 2.73 -13.74 9.83
N LEU A 54 2.73 -12.95 8.75
CA LEU A 54 3.73 -11.92 8.51
C LEU A 54 3.42 -10.59 9.23
N ASP A 55 2.29 -10.49 9.93
CA ASP A 55 1.83 -9.26 10.60
C ASP A 55 1.78 -8.08 9.62
N SER A 56 1.19 -8.34 8.46
CA SER A 56 1.12 -7.44 7.32
C SER A 56 -0.27 -7.52 6.71
N THR A 57 -0.59 -6.58 5.83
CA THR A 57 -1.79 -6.63 4.99
C THR A 57 -1.46 -7.13 3.58
N VAL A 58 -2.48 -7.55 2.85
CA VAL A 58 -2.35 -7.93 1.43
C VAL A 58 -1.90 -6.73 0.60
N GLU A 59 -2.45 -5.55 0.89
CA GLU A 59 -2.13 -4.28 0.25
C GLU A 59 -0.64 -3.96 0.40
N TYR A 60 -0.10 -4.11 1.61
CA TYR A 60 1.33 -3.91 1.85
C TYR A 60 2.18 -4.90 1.06
N ILE A 61 1.81 -6.18 1.03
CA ILE A 61 2.53 -7.23 0.26
C ILE A 61 2.50 -6.93 -1.25
N LEU A 62 1.40 -6.38 -1.74
CA LEU A 62 1.26 -5.94 -3.14
C LEU A 62 2.01 -4.62 -3.44
N GLY A 63 2.54 -3.95 -2.42
CA GLY A 63 3.13 -2.62 -2.57
C GLY A 63 2.11 -1.53 -2.87
N MET A 64 0.84 -1.78 -2.53
CA MET A 64 -0.25 -0.79 -2.55
C MET A 64 -0.22 0.04 -1.27
N GLU A 65 0.98 0.38 -0.78
CA GLU A 65 1.12 1.43 0.22
C GLU A 65 0.64 2.72 -0.47
N THR A 66 -0.59 3.13 -0.20
CA THR A 66 -0.90 4.54 -0.28
C THR A 66 0.06 5.20 0.70
N GLU A 67 0.97 6.04 0.22
CA GLU A 67 1.67 6.98 1.10
C GLU A 67 0.59 7.59 1.98
N GLN A 68 0.55 7.19 3.26
CA GLN A 68 -0.33 7.86 4.20
C GLN A 68 0.28 9.24 4.33
N VAL A 69 -0.30 10.20 3.61
CA VAL A 69 0.03 11.61 3.78
C VAL A 69 -0.27 11.93 5.24
N GLN A 70 0.79 12.02 6.05
CA GLN A 70 0.69 12.60 7.37
C GLN A 70 0.41 14.08 7.16
N LEU A 71 -0.78 14.52 7.57
CA LEU A 71 -1.09 15.94 7.64
C LEU A 71 -0.24 16.52 8.78
N ASP A 72 0.67 17.43 8.45
CA ASP A 72 1.34 18.23 9.46
C ASP A 72 0.36 19.25 10.08
N ASP A 73 0.83 19.93 11.13
CA ASP A 73 0.02 20.89 11.87
C ASP A 73 -0.46 22.06 10.99
N GLU A 74 0.33 22.45 9.99
CA GLU A 74 0.01 23.53 9.06
C GLU A 74 -1.17 23.13 8.15
N TRP A 75 -1.13 21.93 7.57
CA TRP A 75 -2.24 21.38 6.79
C TRP A 75 -3.54 21.31 7.60
N ILE A 76 -3.45 20.89 8.86
CA ILE A 76 -4.61 20.79 9.75
C ILE A 76 -5.20 22.18 10.02
N GLU A 77 -4.37 23.19 10.27
CA GLU A 77 -4.83 24.55 10.54
C GLU A 77 -5.53 25.17 9.33
N LEU A 78 -4.98 24.97 8.12
CA LEU A 78 -5.57 25.46 6.88
C LEU A 78 -6.94 24.82 6.62
N LEU A 79 -7.06 23.50 6.81
CA LEU A 79 -8.33 22.80 6.63
C LEU A 79 -9.39 23.26 7.63
N LYS A 80 -9.01 23.50 8.89
CA LYS A 80 -9.92 24.04 9.91
C LYS A 80 -10.44 25.43 9.52
N LYS A 81 -9.54 26.35 9.15
CA LYS A 81 -9.91 27.69 8.71
C LYS A 81 -10.85 27.67 7.49
N ALA A 82 -10.59 26.78 6.53
CA ALA A 82 -11.46 26.63 5.36
C ALA A 82 -12.86 26.16 5.77
N ILE A 83 -12.96 25.15 6.64
CA ILE A 83 -14.25 24.66 7.15
C ILE A 83 -14.99 25.77 7.92
N ASP A 84 -14.29 26.51 8.79
CA ASP A 84 -14.87 27.61 9.58
C ASP A 84 -15.35 28.76 8.68
N SER A 85 -14.73 28.96 7.53
CA SER A 85 -15.18 29.92 6.50
C SER A 85 -16.36 29.43 5.65
N GLY A 86 -16.85 28.22 5.88
CA GLY A 86 -18.03 27.66 5.20
C GLY A 86 -17.71 26.80 3.98
N VAL A 87 -16.45 26.42 3.74
CA VAL A 87 -16.09 25.51 2.65
C VAL A 87 -16.69 24.13 2.91
N THR A 88 -17.52 23.66 1.98
CA THR A 88 -18.13 22.33 2.08
C THR A 88 -17.23 21.27 1.46
N LYS A 89 -17.53 20.00 1.76
CA LYS A 89 -16.87 18.87 1.08
C LYS A 89 -17.10 18.88 -0.44
N LYS A 90 -18.20 19.46 -0.91
CA LYS A 90 -18.49 19.57 -2.35
C LYS A 90 -17.54 20.60 -2.98
N ASP A 91 -17.44 21.78 -2.37
CA ASP A 91 -16.56 22.85 -2.84
C ASP A 91 -15.10 22.39 -2.88
N PHE A 92 -14.66 21.66 -1.83
CA PHE A 92 -13.31 21.11 -1.79
C PHE A 92 -13.03 20.12 -2.92
N LYS A 93 -14.00 19.25 -3.26
CA LYS A 93 -13.86 18.32 -4.39
C LYS A 93 -13.80 19.05 -5.73
N GLU A 94 -14.61 20.08 -5.92
CA GLU A 94 -14.60 20.92 -7.12
C GLU A 94 -13.26 21.65 -7.26
N PHE A 95 -12.75 22.21 -6.16
CA PHE A 95 -11.43 22.83 -6.12
C PHE A 95 -10.30 21.83 -6.43
N GLN A 96 -10.34 20.61 -5.88
CA GLN A 96 -9.37 19.56 -6.22
C GLN A 96 -9.38 19.21 -7.71
N MET A 97 -10.57 19.13 -8.33
CA MET A 97 -10.70 18.89 -9.76
C MET A 97 -10.09 20.04 -10.58
N PHE A 98 -10.36 21.29 -10.18
CA PHE A 98 -9.75 22.47 -10.80
C PHE A 98 -8.23 22.48 -10.69
N MET A 99 -7.68 22.23 -9.49
CA MET A 99 -6.23 22.17 -9.27
C MET A 99 -5.56 21.07 -10.11
N LYS A 100 -6.21 19.92 -10.25
CA LYS A 100 -5.72 18.83 -11.12
C LYS A 100 -5.68 19.25 -12.58
N TYR A 101 -6.71 19.96 -13.04
CA TYR A 101 -6.76 20.51 -14.40
C TYR A 101 -5.64 21.54 -14.63
N MET A 102 -5.44 22.49 -13.72
CA MET A 102 -4.39 23.50 -13.84
C MET A 102 -2.99 22.88 -13.92
N LYS A 103 -2.68 21.92 -13.05
CA LYS A 103 -1.40 21.19 -13.11
C LYS A 103 -1.20 20.43 -14.42
N TRP A 104 -2.28 19.90 -14.99
CA TRP A 104 -2.23 19.25 -16.30
C TRP A 104 -1.93 20.26 -17.42
N VAL A 105 -2.52 21.47 -17.38
CA VAL A 105 -2.26 22.55 -18.35
C VAL A 105 -0.80 23.01 -18.27
N GLU A 106 -0.27 23.26 -17.07
CA GLU A 106 1.14 23.68 -16.87
C GLU A 106 2.15 22.68 -17.45
N GLN A 107 1.81 21.39 -17.48
CA GLN A 107 2.63 20.32 -18.05
C GLN A 107 2.57 20.24 -19.58
N GLN A 108 1.60 20.89 -20.22
CA GLN A 108 1.48 20.95 -21.69
C GLN A 108 2.15 22.20 -22.27
N GLU A 109 2.47 23.19 -21.43
CA GLU A 109 3.16 24.42 -21.83
C GLU A 109 4.69 24.36 -21.63
N GLN A 110 5.22 23.24 -21.12
CA GLN A 110 6.66 22.92 -21.03
C GLN A 110 7.06 21.87 -22.08
#